data_AF-A0A1I7SJR2-F1
#
_entry.id   AF-A0A1I7SJR2-F1
#
_cell.length_a   1.000
_cell.length_b   1.000
_cell.length_c   1.000
_cell.angle_alpha   90.00
_cell.angle_beta   90.00
_cell.angle_gamma   90.00
#
_symmetry.space_group_name_H-M   'P 1'
#
loop_
_entity.id
_entity.type
_entity.pdbx_description
1 polymer ?
#
loop_
_entity_poly.entity_id
_entity_poly.type
_entity_poly.pdbx_seq_one_letter_code
_entity_poly.pdbx_strand_id
1 'polypeptide(L)'
;DGITWYTRFFRAAIYLLAMIYLFMGVSIVADRFMAAIEVITSHEREVVVKKYNGEKTTILVRVWNETVSNLTLMALGSSAPEILLSIIEIVGNGFEAGDLGPGTIVGSAAFNLYIIIAVCMVSVPTGQIRKIERNDVFYVTVVWSTFAYIWLYLILAVFSPNVVE
;
A
#
# COMPACT_ATOMS: atom_id res chain seq x y z
N ASP A 1 -2.44 1.79 -43.87
CA ASP A 1 -3.09 0.93 -42.84
C ASP A 1 -4.61 1.01 -42.88
N GLY A 2 -5.23 0.16 -43.71
CA GLY A 2 -6.66 0.16 -44.04
C GLY A 2 -7.57 -0.50 -43.00
N ILE A 3 -7.52 -0.06 -41.74
CA ILE A 3 -8.44 -0.53 -40.70
C ILE A 3 -9.68 0.37 -40.68
N THR A 4 -10.84 -0.17 -41.02
CA THR A 4 -12.14 0.52 -41.00
C THR A 4 -12.48 1.05 -39.60
N TRP A 5 -13.13 2.22 -39.53
CA TRP A 5 -13.54 2.87 -38.26
C TRP A 5 -14.28 1.93 -37.30
N TYR A 6 -15.20 1.12 -37.83
CA TYR A 6 -15.95 0.12 -37.06
C TYR A 6 -15.05 -0.90 -36.36
N THR A 7 -14.00 -1.38 -37.04
CA THR A 7 -13.06 -2.34 -36.47
C THR A 7 -12.23 -1.73 -35.35
N ARG A 8 -11.87 -0.44 -35.45
CA ARG A 8 -11.17 0.28 -34.38
C ARG A 8 -12.05 0.44 -33.14
N PHE A 9 -13.30 0.87 -33.34
CA PHE A 9 -14.27 1.03 -32.26
C PHE A 9 -14.58 -0.31 -31.56
N PHE A 10 -14.79 -1.36 -32.35
CA PHE A 10 -15.05 -2.70 -31.83
C PHE A 10 -13.85 -3.26 -31.03
N ARG A 11 -12.63 -3.11 -31.53
CA ARG A 11 -11.41 -3.48 -30.80
C ARG A 11 -11.25 -2.68 -29.51
N ALA A 12 -11.48 -1.37 -29.57
CA ALA A 12 -11.43 -0.51 -28.38
C ALA A 12 -12.45 -0.95 -27.32
N ALA A 13 -13.68 -1.29 -27.72
CA ALA A 13 -14.70 -1.80 -26.81
C ALA A 13 -14.29 -3.13 -26.16
N ILE A 14 -13.74 -4.07 -26.94
CA ILE A 14 -13.24 -5.35 -26.41
C ILE A 14 -12.09 -5.12 -25.43
N TYR A 15 -11.10 -4.30 -25.80
CA TYR A 15 -9.97 -4.01 -24.92
C TYR A 15 -10.41 -3.31 -23.63
N LEU A 16 -11.38 -2.40 -23.70
CA LEU A 16 -11.94 -1.75 -22.52
C LEU A 16 -12.63 -2.76 -21.59
N LEU A 17 -13.47 -3.64 -22.14
CA LEU A 17 -14.15 -4.69 -21.35
C LEU A 17 -13.16 -5.68 -20.73
N ALA A 18 -12.15 -6.10 -21.49
CA ALA A 18 -11.10 -6.97 -21.00
C ALA A 18 -10.29 -6.30 -19.87
N MET A 19 -9.96 -5.01 -20.04
CA MET A 19 -9.26 -4.23 -19.02
C MET A 19 -10.08 -4.10 -17.74
N ILE A 20 -11.38 -3.80 -17.83
CA ILE A 20 -12.29 -3.73 -16.67
C ILE A 20 -12.36 -5.08 -15.96
N TYR A 21 -12.45 -6.18 -16.71
CA TYR A 21 -12.49 -7.53 -16.15
C TYR A 21 -11.20 -7.86 -15.37
N LEU A 22 -10.04 -7.58 -15.96
CA LEU A 22 -8.74 -7.80 -15.30
C LEU A 22 -8.60 -6.91 -14.06
N PHE A 23 -8.98 -5.63 -14.16
CA PHE A 23 -8.93 -4.70 -13.04
C PHE A 23 -9.82 -5.15 -11.88
N MET A 24 -11.04 -5.64 -12.17
CA MET A 24 -11.93 -6.21 -11.17
C MET A 24 -11.32 -7.45 -10.51
N GLY A 25 -10.68 -8.32 -11.29
CA GLY A 25 -9.96 -9.48 -10.75
C GLY A 25 -8.86 -9.08 -9.76
N VAL A 26 -8.01 -8.12 -10.13
CA VAL A 26 -6.94 -7.61 -9.26
C VAL A 26 -7.53 -6.96 -7.99
N SER A 27 -8.61 -6.18 -8.12
CA SER A 27 -9.28 -5.54 -6.97
C SER A 27 -9.84 -6.56 -5.98
N ILE A 28 -10.45 -7.66 -6.44
CA ILE A 28 -10.96 -8.72 -5.56
C ILE A 28 -9.81 -9.41 -4.81
N VAL A 29 -8.69 -9.68 -5.50
CA VAL A 29 -7.51 -10.29 -4.86
C VAL A 29 -6.90 -9.36 -3.82
N ALA A 30 -6.79 -8.06 -4.13
CA ALA A 30 -6.31 -7.04 -3.20
C ALA A 30 -7.17 -6.97 -1.94
N ASP A 31 -8.50 -6.96 -2.09
CA ASP A 31 -9.46 -6.92 -0.99
C ASP A 31 -9.34 -8.15 -0.09
N ARG A 32 -9.25 -9.34 -0.69
CA ARG A 32 -9.05 -10.60 0.06
C ARG A 32 -7.72 -10.64 0.80
N PHE A 33 -6.66 -10.12 0.19
CA PHE A 33 -5.35 -10.04 0.83
C PHE A 33 -5.36 -9.08 2.03
N MET A 34 -5.98 -7.91 1.88
CA MET A 34 -6.11 -6.93 2.96
C MET A 34 -6.97 -7.48 4.11
N ALA A 35 -8.09 -8.14 3.80
CA ALA A 35 -8.93 -8.80 4.79
C ALA A 35 -8.15 -9.87 5.59
N ALA A 36 -7.28 -10.64 4.93
CA ALA A 36 -6.44 -11.62 5.62
C ALA A 36 -5.46 -10.95 6.61
N ILE A 37 -4.87 -9.80 6.24
CA ILE A 37 -3.97 -9.04 7.11
C ILE A 37 -4.72 -8.45 8.30
N GLU A 38 -5.93 -7.93 8.10
CA GLU A 38 -6.79 -7.43 9.18
C GLU A 38 -7.12 -8.54 10.21
N VAL A 39 -7.41 -9.75 9.73
CA VAL A 39 -7.62 -10.91 10.60
C VAL A 39 -6.34 -11.26 11.39
N ILE A 40 -5.17 -11.26 10.75
CA ILE A 40 -3.89 -11.57 11.43
C ILE A 40 -3.57 -10.54 12.51
N THR A 41 -3.79 -9.26 12.23
CA THR A 41 -3.43 -8.15 13.11
C THR A 41 -4.38 -7.99 14.30
N SER A 42 -5.61 -8.47 14.17
CA SER A 42 -6.61 -8.48 15.24
C SER A 42 -6.52 -9.68 16.19
N HIS A 43 -5.54 -10.58 16.01
CA HIS A 43 -5.36 -11.72 16.91
C HIS A 43 -5.04 -11.27 18.35
N GLU A 44 -5.79 -11.84 19.31
CA GLU A 44 -5.61 -11.62 20.74
C GLU A 44 -5.00 -12.87 21.41
N ARG A 45 -4.15 -12.63 22.41
CA ARG A 45 -3.52 -13.67 23.22
C ARG A 45 -3.83 -13.45 24.68
N GLU A 46 -4.23 -14.51 25.36
CA GLU A 46 -4.36 -14.51 26.80
C GLU A 46 -2.96 -14.50 27.45
N VAL A 47 -2.70 -13.49 28.27
CA VAL A 47 -1.48 -13.41 29.08
C VAL A 47 -1.86 -13.36 30.54
N VAL A 48 -1.27 -14.27 31.31
CA VAL A 48 -1.43 -14.34 32.75
C VAL A 48 -0.47 -13.35 33.39
N VAL A 49 -0.99 -12.22 33.83
CA VAL A 49 -0.20 -11.20 34.54
C VAL A 49 -0.35 -11.41 36.03
N LYS A 50 0.76 -11.52 36.76
CA LYS A 50 0.77 -11.47 38.22
C LYS A 50 0.61 -10.01 38.65
N LYS A 51 -0.48 -9.69 39.34
CA LYS A 51 -0.63 -8.40 40.02
C LYS A 51 0.31 -8.32 41.22
N TYR A 52 0.58 -7.10 41.68
CA TYR A 52 1.38 -6.82 42.89
C TYR A 52 0.86 -7.54 44.16
N ASN A 53 -0.42 -7.93 44.17
CA ASN A 53 -1.05 -8.65 45.27
C ASN A 53 -0.88 -10.18 45.22
N GLY A 54 -0.03 -10.71 44.32
CA GLY A 54 0.22 -12.15 44.14
C GLY A 54 -0.85 -12.90 43.33
N GLU A 55 -2.01 -12.28 43.09
CA GLU A 55 -3.13 -12.83 42.33
C GLU A 55 -2.81 -12.83 40.82
N LYS A 56 -3.12 -13.95 40.15
CA LYS A 56 -2.94 -14.11 38.70
C LYS A 56 -4.23 -13.68 37.99
N THR A 57 -4.16 -12.64 37.17
CA THR A 57 -5.29 -12.23 36.31
C THR A 57 -4.93 -12.54 34.86
N THR A 58 -5.81 -13.25 34.16
CA THR A 58 -5.70 -13.46 32.71
C THR A 58 -6.32 -12.25 32.02
N ILE A 59 -5.53 -11.52 31.26
CA ILE A 59 -6.02 -10.44 30.39
C ILE A 59 -5.82 -10.86 28.92
N LEU A 60 -6.82 -10.57 28.10
CA LEU A 60 -6.69 -10.65 26.65
C LEU A 60 -5.96 -9.39 26.18
N VAL A 61 -4.83 -9.58 25.51
CA VAL A 61 -4.11 -8.47 24.86
C VAL A 61 -3.95 -8.78 23.38
N ARG A 62 -4.03 -7.76 22.54
CA ARG A 62 -3.68 -7.88 21.13
C ARG A 62 -2.22 -8.30 20.99
N VAL A 63 -1.96 -9.28 20.11
CA VAL A 63 -0.61 -9.76 19.82
C VAL A 63 0.21 -8.68 19.13
N TRP A 64 -0.43 -7.93 18.22
CA TRP A 64 0.21 -6.86 17.47
C TRP A 64 -0.06 -5.50 18.11
N ASN A 65 1.00 -4.69 18.23
CA ASN A 65 0.84 -3.27 18.54
C ASN A 65 0.16 -2.59 17.34
N GLU A 66 -0.93 -1.86 17.59
CA GLU A 66 -1.74 -1.22 16.54
C GLU A 66 -0.92 -0.30 15.64
N THR A 67 0.03 0.46 16.20
CA THR A 67 0.89 1.35 15.42
C THR A 67 1.82 0.56 14.50
N VAL A 68 2.42 -0.52 15.01
CA VAL A 68 3.31 -1.38 14.22
C VAL A 68 2.52 -2.09 13.14
N SER A 69 1.36 -2.65 13.48
CA SER A 69 0.44 -3.31 12.54
C SER A 69 0.06 -2.38 11.38
N ASN A 70 -0.38 -1.16 11.69
CA ASN A 70 -0.87 -0.23 10.68
C ASN A 70 0.24 0.26 9.75
N LEU A 71 1.42 0.57 10.30
CA LEU A 71 2.54 1.10 9.52
C LEU A 71 3.30 0.04 8.73
N THR A 72 3.18 -1.23 9.10
CA THR A 72 3.91 -2.32 8.44
C THR A 72 2.97 -3.24 7.67
N LEU A 73 2.25 -4.12 8.35
CA LEU A 73 1.46 -5.17 7.73
C LEU A 73 0.30 -4.60 6.92
N MET A 74 -0.47 -3.66 7.46
CA MET A 74 -1.58 -3.05 6.72
C MET A 74 -1.11 -2.18 5.56
N ALA A 75 -0.05 -1.39 5.75
CA ALA A 75 0.53 -0.57 4.70
C ALA A 75 1.08 -1.43 3.53
N LEU A 76 1.81 -2.50 3.85
CA LEU A 76 2.27 -3.47 2.87
C LEU A 76 1.10 -4.20 2.20
N GLY A 77 0.07 -4.52 2.98
CA GLY A 77 -1.19 -5.11 2.52
C GLY A 77 -1.84 -4.32 1.39
N SER A 78 -1.97 -3.01 1.61
CA SER A 78 -2.59 -2.10 0.66
C SER A 78 -1.79 -1.92 -0.64
N SER A 79 -0.47 -2.12 -0.61
CA SER A 79 0.41 -1.93 -1.78
C SER A 79 0.89 -3.23 -2.43
N ALA A 80 0.44 -4.39 -1.91
CA ALA A 80 0.86 -5.69 -2.41
C ALA A 80 0.48 -5.96 -3.89
N PRO A 81 -0.70 -5.56 -4.39
CA PRO A 81 -1.03 -5.72 -5.81
C PRO A 81 -0.07 -4.96 -6.73
N GLU A 82 0.30 -3.73 -6.37
CA GLU A 82 1.22 -2.88 -7.13
C GLU A 82 2.64 -3.45 -7.12
N ILE A 83 3.09 -3.93 -5.95
CA ILE A 83 4.37 -4.60 -5.82
C ILE A 83 4.41 -5.87 -6.68
N LEU A 84 3.35 -6.68 -6.66
CA LEU A 84 3.26 -7.91 -7.44
C LEU A 84 3.29 -7.63 -8.95
N LEU A 85 2.55 -6.61 -9.42
CA LEU A 85 2.57 -6.18 -10.82
C LEU A 85 3.96 -5.71 -11.24
N SER A 86 4.64 -4.94 -10.39
CA SER A 86 6.02 -4.47 -10.65
C SER A 86 7.00 -5.65 -10.74
N ILE A 87 6.86 -6.67 -9.89
CA ILE A 87 7.69 -7.88 -9.94
C ILE A 87 7.43 -8.66 -11.23
N ILE A 88 6.16 -8.86 -11.62
CA ILE A 88 5.80 -9.57 -12.85
C ILE A 88 6.37 -8.86 -14.08
N GLU A 89 6.33 -7.53 -14.11
CA GLU A 89 6.91 -6.73 -15.20
C GLU A 89 8.43 -6.92 -15.28
N ILE A 90 9.15 -6.76 -14.16
CA ILE A 90 10.62 -6.90 -14.13
C ILE A 90 11.04 -8.31 -14.57
N VAL A 91 10.37 -9.35 -14.04
CA VAL A 91 10.67 -10.74 -14.41
C VAL A 91 10.32 -11.02 -15.87
N GLY A 92 9.23 -10.43 -16.39
CA GLY A 92 8.82 -10.54 -17.79
C GLY A 92 9.76 -9.83 -18.77
N ASN A 93 10.42 -8.76 -18.33
CA ASN A 93 11.34 -7.95 -19.12
C ASN A 93 12.82 -8.32 -18.89
N GLY A 94 13.12 -9.52 -18.39
CA GLY A 94 14.50 -9.98 -18.25
C GLY A 94 15.32 -9.23 -17.19
N PHE A 95 14.67 -8.83 -16.09
CA PHE A 95 15.22 -8.01 -15.01
C PHE A 95 15.51 -6.54 -15.38
N GLU A 96 15.03 -6.07 -16.52
CA GLU A 96 15.01 -4.63 -16.83
C GLU A 96 13.76 -3.96 -16.23
N ALA A 97 13.96 -2.83 -15.57
CA ALA A 97 12.87 -2.03 -15.03
C ALA A 97 12.08 -1.40 -16.19
N GLY A 98 10.82 -1.80 -16.33
CA GLY A 98 9.89 -1.16 -17.26
C GLY A 98 9.36 0.17 -16.72
N ASP A 99 8.77 0.97 -17.60
CA ASP A 99 8.22 2.29 -17.25
C ASP A 99 7.00 2.21 -16.31
N LEU A 100 6.34 1.04 -16.21
CA LEU A 100 5.13 0.87 -15.39
C LEU A 100 5.45 0.85 -13.89
N GLY A 101 6.59 0.29 -13.48
CA GLY A 101 7.03 0.26 -12.08
C GLY A 101 7.14 1.65 -11.45
N PRO A 102 8.02 2.53 -11.94
CA PRO A 102 8.16 3.89 -11.43
C PRO A 102 6.86 4.71 -11.54
N GLY A 103 6.11 4.57 -12.64
CA GLY A 103 4.85 5.27 -12.86
C GLY A 103 3.77 4.88 -11.82
N THR A 104 3.66 3.59 -11.52
CA THR A 104 2.73 3.07 -10.52
C THR A 104 3.08 3.52 -9.10
N ILE A 105 4.36 3.49 -8.73
CA ILE A 105 4.83 3.91 -7.40
C ILE A 105 4.53 5.39 -7.16
N VAL A 106 4.94 6.25 -8.10
CA VAL A 106 4.72 7.70 -7.97
C VAL A 106 3.24 8.04 -8.00
N GLY A 107 2.47 7.39 -8.88
CA GLY A 107 1.03 7.58 -8.99
C GLY A 107 0.27 7.19 -7.71
N SER A 108 0.59 6.03 -7.12
CA SER A 108 -0.02 5.55 -5.88
C SER A 108 0.31 6.47 -4.70
N ALA A 109 1.57 6.91 -4.57
CA ALA A 109 1.98 7.86 -3.54
C ALA A 109 1.23 9.20 -3.66
N ALA A 110 1.08 9.73 -4.88
CA ALA A 110 0.31 10.94 -5.13
C ALA A 110 -1.19 10.75 -4.81
N PHE A 111 -1.77 9.61 -5.19
CA PHE A 111 -3.17 9.30 -4.90
C PHE A 111 -3.45 9.22 -3.40
N ASN A 112 -2.57 8.55 -2.64
CA ASN A 112 -2.66 8.47 -1.19
C ASN A 112 -2.55 9.85 -0.52
N LEU A 113 -1.61 10.68 -0.96
CA LEU A 113 -1.38 11.99 -0.38
C LEU A 113 -2.49 13.00 -0.68
N TYR A 114 -3.01 13.00 -1.91
CA TYR A 114 -4.00 13.99 -2.32
C TYR A 114 -5.43 13.50 -2.16
N ILE A 115 -5.76 12.33 -2.70
CA ILE A 115 -7.15 11.87 -2.79
C ILE A 115 -7.59 11.21 -1.49
N ILE A 116 -6.82 10.24 -0.98
CA ILE A 116 -7.19 9.53 0.26
C ILE A 116 -7.23 10.51 1.43
N ILE A 117 -6.20 11.35 1.61
CA ILE A 117 -6.23 12.37 2.67
C ILE A 117 -7.41 13.32 2.51
N ALA A 118 -7.72 13.78 1.29
CA ALA A 118 -8.90 14.64 1.08
C ALA A 118 -10.20 13.94 1.48
N VAL A 119 -10.39 12.67 1.11
CA VAL A 119 -11.54 11.87 1.51
C VAL A 119 -11.58 11.71 3.03
N CYS A 120 -10.48 11.30 3.67
CA CYS A 120 -10.39 11.18 5.13
C CYS A 120 -10.73 12.50 5.83
N MET A 121 -10.27 13.63 5.28
CA MET A 121 -10.60 14.96 5.79
C MET A 121 -12.09 15.27 5.63
N VAL A 122 -12.73 14.95 4.52
CA VAL A 122 -14.17 15.21 4.33
C VAL A 122 -15.05 14.26 5.16
N SER A 123 -14.60 13.03 5.41
CA SER A 123 -15.35 12.02 6.17
C SER A 123 -15.46 12.30 7.67
N VAL A 124 -14.65 13.21 8.24
CA VAL A 124 -14.73 13.58 9.65
C VAL A 124 -15.93 14.50 9.91
N PRO A 125 -16.87 14.14 10.81
CA PRO A 125 -18.05 14.95 11.11
C PRO A 125 -17.73 16.38 11.57
N THR A 126 -18.62 17.31 11.25
CA THR A 126 -18.51 18.73 11.61
C THR A 126 -18.50 18.90 13.13
N GLY A 127 -17.52 19.67 13.65
CA GLY A 127 -17.37 19.95 15.09
C GLY A 127 -16.29 19.14 15.81
N GLN A 128 -15.64 18.18 15.14
CA GLN A 128 -14.47 17.49 15.68
C GLN A 128 -13.16 18.17 15.25
N ILE A 129 -12.22 18.32 16.20
CA ILE A 129 -10.88 18.85 15.93
C ILE A 129 -10.01 17.72 15.37
N ARG A 130 -9.39 17.96 14.22
CA ARG A 130 -8.47 17.01 13.60
C ARG A 130 -7.09 17.20 14.18
N LYS A 131 -6.64 16.24 15.00
CA LYS A 131 -5.34 16.28 15.64
C LYS A 131 -4.61 14.95 15.42
N ILE A 132 -3.30 15.03 15.17
CA ILE A 132 -2.41 13.88 15.17
C ILE A 132 -2.13 13.52 16.63
N GLU A 133 -2.54 12.33 17.06
CA GLU A 133 -2.37 11.91 18.46
C GLU A 133 -0.93 11.48 18.78
N ARG A 134 -0.27 10.77 17.85
CA ARG A 134 1.09 10.23 18.02
C ARG A 134 2.12 10.98 17.17
N ASN A 135 2.55 12.13 17.67
CA ASN A 135 3.55 12.96 16.99
C ASN A 135 4.94 12.32 16.92
N ASP A 136 5.30 11.51 17.92
CA ASP A 136 6.54 10.72 17.98
C ASP A 136 6.66 9.78 16.77
N VAL A 137 5.59 9.02 16.51
CA VAL A 137 5.51 8.12 15.36
C VAL A 137 5.53 8.89 14.05
N PHE A 138 4.82 10.02 13.98
CA PHE A 138 4.78 10.86 12.79
C PHE A 138 6.17 11.36 12.38
N TYR A 139 6.94 11.91 13.32
CA TYR A 139 8.30 12.40 13.00
C TYR A 139 9.24 11.28 12.56
N VAL A 140 9.18 10.12 13.20
CA VAL A 140 9.99 8.96 12.80
C VAL A 140 9.64 8.54 11.37
N THR A 141 8.35 8.44 11.03
CA THR A 141 7.90 8.10 9.68
C THR A 141 8.36 9.12 8.66
N VAL A 142 8.21 10.42 8.93
CA VAL A 142 8.65 11.49 7.99
C VAL A 142 10.16 11.40 7.73
N VAL A 143 10.98 11.26 8.77
CA VAL A 143 12.44 11.17 8.63
C VAL A 143 12.85 9.97 7.77
N TRP A 144 12.29 8.79 8.06
CA TRP A 144 12.61 7.58 7.31
C TRP A 144 12.08 7.61 5.86
N SER A 145 10.89 8.16 5.63
CA SER A 145 10.34 8.33 4.28
C SER A 145 11.17 9.30 3.45
N THR A 146 11.58 10.45 4.00
CA THR A 146 12.44 11.39 3.30
C THR A 146 13.81 10.78 3.02
N PHE A 147 14.39 10.05 3.97
CA PHE A 147 15.64 9.33 3.76
C PHE A 147 15.52 8.30 2.63
N ALA A 148 14.44 7.52 2.59
CA ALA A 148 14.21 6.53 1.54
C ALA A 148 14.12 7.16 0.14
N TYR A 149 13.45 8.31 -0.01
CA TYR A 149 13.39 9.02 -1.30
C TYR A 149 14.75 9.60 -1.71
N ILE A 150 15.52 10.14 -0.76
CA ILE A 150 16.88 10.61 -1.04
C ILE A 150 17.76 9.43 -1.47
N TRP A 151 17.65 8.29 -0.77
CA TRP A 151 18.37 7.07 -1.12
C TRP A 151 17.98 6.56 -2.52
N LEU A 152 16.69 6.51 -2.85
CA LEU A 152 16.19 6.15 -4.17
C LEU A 152 16.76 7.05 -5.27
N TYR A 153 16.82 8.37 -5.02
CA TYR A 153 17.44 9.32 -5.95
C TYR A 153 18.94 9.05 -6.11
N LEU A 154 19.66 8.79 -5.01
CA LEU A 154 21.10 8.52 -5.06
C LEU A 154 21.41 7.25 -5.86
N ILE A 155 20.64 6.16 -5.68
CA ILE A 155 20.87 4.94 -6.45
C ILE A 155 20.62 5.15 -7.95
N LEU A 156 19.51 5.81 -8.32
CA LEU A 156 19.12 6.00 -9.71
C LEU A 156 19.94 7.06 -10.46
N ALA A 157 20.44 8.09 -9.76
CA ALA A 157 21.12 9.23 -10.39
C ALA A 157 22.64 9.24 -10.19
N VAL A 158 23.15 8.61 -9.12
CA VAL A 158 24.57 8.71 -8.74
C VAL A 158 25.28 7.37 -8.82
N PHE A 159 24.69 6.29 -8.28
CA PHE A 159 25.39 5.01 -8.16
C PHE A 159 25.24 4.11 -9.39
N SER A 160 24.03 3.94 -9.91
CA SER A 160 23.76 3.12 -11.10
C SER A 160 22.82 3.87 -12.04
N PRO A 161 23.33 4.86 -12.81
CA PRO A 161 22.50 5.70 -13.65
C PRO A 161 21.68 4.87 -14.64
N ASN A 162 20.36 4.90 -14.46
CA ASN A 162 19.36 4.18 -15.26
C ASN A 162 19.48 2.64 -15.28
N VAL A 163 20.17 2.02 -14.31
CA VAL A 163 20.21 0.55 -14.17
C VAL A 163 19.85 0.19 -12.73
N VAL A 164 18.84 -0.66 -12.56
CA VAL A 164 18.49 -1.26 -11.27
C VAL A 164 19.29 -2.56 -11.17
N GLU A 165 20.44 -2.53 -10.50
CA GLU A 165 21.19 -3.75 -10.12
C GLU A 165 20.58 -4.44 -8.89
#